data_AF-A0A822BLQ3-F1
#
_entry.id   AF-A0A822BLQ3-F1
#
_cell.length_a   1.000
_cell.length_b   1.000
_cell.length_c   1.000
_cell.angle_alpha   90.00
_cell.angle_beta   90.00
_cell.angle_gamma   90.00
#
_symmetry.space_group_name_H-M   'P 1'
#
loop_
_entity.id
_entity.type
_entity.pdbx_description
1 polymer ?
#
loop_
_entity_poly.entity_id
_entity_poly.type
_entity_poly.pdbx_seq_one_letter_code
_entity_poly.pdbx_strand_id
1 'polypeptide(L)' 'VAPESTSFFRQEDNYAPPPYSTQTATFCSQCGLARQDITAKFCSSCGHSFNQY' A
#
# COMPACT_ATOMS: atom_id res chain seq x y z
N VAL A 1 31.24 34.57 22.04
CA VAL A 1 30.64 33.92 20.86
C VAL A 1 30.51 32.44 21.17
N ALA A 2 29.29 31.96 21.35
CA ALA A 2 28.97 30.55 21.55
C ALA A 2 27.97 30.16 20.44
N PRO A 3 28.16 29.03 19.73
CA PRO A 3 27.16 28.52 18.81
C PRO A 3 26.32 27.47 19.53
N GLU A 4 25.24 27.88 20.18
CA GLU A 4 24.27 26.94 20.72
C GLU A 4 23.19 26.62 19.68
N SER A 5 23.45 25.52 19.00
CA SER A 5 22.52 24.41 18.79
C SER A 5 21.06 24.74 18.44
N THR A 6 20.77 24.54 17.15
CA THR A 6 19.67 23.69 16.68
C THR A 6 18.26 24.00 17.21
N SER A 7 17.47 24.66 16.37
CA SER A 7 16.02 24.48 16.33
C SER A 7 15.56 24.51 14.87
N PHE A 8 16.02 23.51 14.11
CA PHE A 8 15.55 23.23 12.74
C PHE A 8 14.37 22.26 12.80
N PHE A 9 13.36 22.53 13.63
CA PHE A 9 12.14 21.73 13.62
C PHE A 9 11.19 22.31 12.56
N ARG A 10 11.37 21.91 11.30
CA ARG A 10 10.28 21.95 10.31
C ARG A 10 9.25 20.91 10.76
N GLN A 11 8.22 21.34 11.47
CA GLN A 11 7.07 20.52 11.79
C GLN A 11 5.95 20.80 10.81
N GLU A 12 5.96 20.05 9.72
CA GLU A 12 4.76 19.58 9.04
C GLU A 12 5.20 18.55 8.03
N ASP A 13 5.62 17.40 8.55
CA ASP A 13 5.57 16.16 7.80
C ASP A 13 4.07 15.90 7.50
N ASN A 14 3.59 16.54 6.43
CA ASN A 14 2.31 16.31 5.78
C ASN A 14 2.34 14.93 5.09
N TYR A 15 2.87 13.91 5.76
CA TYR A 15 2.74 12.55 5.31
C TYR A 15 1.35 12.07 5.70
N ALA A 16 0.36 12.59 4.97
CA ALA A 16 -0.87 11.84 4.78
C ALA A 16 -0.42 10.43 4.38
N PRO A 17 -0.71 9.37 5.17
CA PRO A 17 -0.41 8.03 4.72
C PRO A 17 -1.02 7.92 3.32
N PRO A 18 -0.26 7.44 2.31
CA PRO A 18 -0.76 7.34 0.95
C PRO A 18 -2.14 6.71 1.05
N PRO A 19 -3.20 7.34 0.47
CA PRO A 19 -4.58 7.02 0.79
C PRO A 19 -4.68 5.51 0.79
N TYR A 20 -4.86 4.96 1.99
CA TYR A 20 -4.76 3.52 2.21
C TYR A 20 -5.62 2.93 1.13
N SER A 21 -4.97 2.24 0.18
CA SER A 21 -5.61 1.84 -1.05
C SER A 21 -6.81 1.03 -0.63
N THR A 22 -7.98 1.65 -0.65
CA THR A 22 -9.26 0.97 -0.78
C THR A 22 -9.33 0.47 -2.22
N GLN A 23 -8.21 -0.10 -2.72
CA GLN A 23 -8.21 -1.12 -3.74
C GLN A 23 -9.19 -2.13 -3.20
N THR A 24 -10.36 -2.16 -3.83
CA THR A 24 -11.40 -3.15 -3.66
C THR A 24 -10.71 -4.49 -3.59
N ALA A 25 -10.50 -4.99 -2.37
CA ALA A 25 -9.65 -6.13 -2.12
C ALA A 25 -10.29 -7.30 -2.85
N THR A 26 -9.71 -7.67 -3.98
CA THR A 26 -10.26 -8.71 -4.83
C THR A 26 -9.71 -10.02 -4.29
N PHE A 27 -10.53 -10.82 -3.63
CA PHE A 27 -10.07 -12.09 -3.08
C PHE A 27 -10.03 -13.15 -4.19
N CYS A 28 -9.06 -14.06 -4.10
CA CYS A 28 -8.99 -15.19 -5.00
C CYS A 28 -10.12 -16.16 -4.67
N SER A 29 -10.94 -16.52 -5.66
CA SER A 29 -12.01 -17.49 -5.48
C SER A 29 -11.51 -18.92 -5.19
N GLN A 30 -10.25 -19.22 -5.50
CA GLN A 30 -9.66 -20.55 -5.28
C GLN A 30 -9.01 -20.70 -3.91
N CYS A 31 -8.28 -19.69 -3.43
CA CYS A 31 -7.52 -19.78 -2.18
C CYS A 31 -7.96 -18.77 -1.10
N GLY A 32 -8.86 -17.83 -1.42
CA GLY A 32 -9.36 -16.82 -0.49
C GLY A 32 -8.39 -15.67 -0.20
N LEU A 33 -7.17 -15.70 -0.75
CA LEU A 33 -6.18 -14.65 -0.50
C LEU A 33 -6.52 -13.35 -1.23
N ALA A 34 -6.28 -12.23 -0.55
CA ALA A 34 -6.48 -10.91 -1.12
C ALA A 34 -5.47 -10.65 -2.26
N ARG A 35 -5.98 -10.13 -3.37
CA ARG A 35 -5.15 -9.61 -4.46
C ARG A 35 -4.50 -8.31 -3.97
N GLN A 36 -3.18 -8.37 -3.80
CA GLN A 36 -2.37 -7.24 -3.37
C GLN A 36 -2.19 -6.19 -4.48
N ASP A 37 -2.31 -6.61 -5.74
CA ASP A 37 -2.06 -5.76 -6.89
C ASP A 37 -3.24 -5.81 -7.86
N ILE A 38 -3.96 -4.71 -8.03
CA ILE A 38 -5.12 -4.66 -8.93
C ILE A 38 -4.78 -4.98 -10.40
N THR A 39 -3.51 -4.89 -10.79
CA THR A 39 -3.06 -5.26 -12.14
C THR A 39 -2.72 -6.73 -12.28
N ALA A 40 -2.60 -7.46 -11.15
CA ALA A 40 -2.31 -8.89 -11.17
C ALA A 40 -3.48 -9.66 -11.80
N LYS A 41 -3.18 -10.31 -12.92
CA LYS A 41 -4.10 -11.23 -13.62
C LYS A 41 -4.19 -12.57 -12.90
N PHE A 42 -3.16 -12.95 -12.13
CA PHE A 42 -3.03 -14.25 -11.49
C PHE A 42 -2.74 -14.11 -10.00
N CYS A 43 -3.23 -15.06 -9.21
CA CYS A 43 -2.94 -15.15 -7.79
C CYS A 43 -1.52 -15.63 -7.57
N SER A 44 -0.71 -14.85 -6.87
CA SER A 44 0.67 -15.19 -6.55
C SER A 44 0.82 -16.43 -5.66
N SER A 45 -0.27 -16.86 -5.01
CA SER A 45 -0.24 -18.00 -4.09
C SER A 45 -0.69 -19.31 -4.72
N CYS A 46 -1.74 -19.30 -5.57
CA CYS A 46 -2.25 -20.53 -6.20
C CYS A 46 -2.09 -20.56 -7.73
N GLY A 47 -1.64 -19.47 -8.36
CA GLY A 47 -1.47 -19.35 -9.80
C GLY A 47 -2.75 -19.16 -10.60
N HIS A 48 -3.92 -19.16 -9.95
CA HIS A 48 -5.21 -19.04 -10.64
C HIS A 48 -5.51 -17.61 -11.09
N SER A 49 -6.20 -17.44 -12.21
CA SER A 49 -6.54 -16.10 -12.70
C SER A 49 -7.63 -15.44 -11.84
N PHE A 50 -7.47 -14.15 -11.53
CA PHE A 50 -8.50 -13.34 -10.85
C PHE A 50 -9.58 -12.88 -11.82
N ASN A 51 -9.86 -13.64 -12.89
CA ASN A 51 -10.64 -13.19 -14.04
C ASN A 51 -12.04 -12.75 -13.59
N GLN A 52 -12.21 -11.43 -13.44
CA GLN A 52 -13.49 -10.76 -13.27
C GLN A 52 -14.01 -10.50 -14.68
N TYR A 53 -15.02 -11.27 -15.10
CA TYR A 53 -15.80 -10.98 -16.30
C TYR A 53 -16.74 -9.81 -16.04
#